data_AF-A0A1G3BW45-F1
#
_entry.id   AF-A0A1G3BW45-F1
#
_cell.length_a   1.000
_cell.length_b   1.000
_cell.length_c   1.000
_cell.angle_alpha   90.00
_cell.angle_beta   90.00
_cell.angle_gamma   90.00
#
_symmetry.space_group_name_H-M   'P 1'
#
loop_
_entity.id
_entity.type
_entity.pdbx_description
1 polymer ?
#
loop_
_entity_poly.entity_id
_entity_poly.type
_entity_poly.pdbx_seq_one_letter_code
_entity_poly.pdbx_strand_id
1 'polypeptide(L)'
;MAKTVLAGLAGGLTLNLAMVLTFRLIGFGWHGGGILLNPSIQSRKLIAVWTQMEPLPLVVSRPVQIFLGLILFGIGHAFIYRWLAPAWPHGIKPRAWRMAGLVFYFSFLFWEFFTPFNQFGEPFLMICLELIFWAIIAIAEAFAITLVCEWKPGTKGKSV
;
A
#
# COMPACT_ATOMS: atom_id res chain seq x y z
N MET A 1 -5.45 22.27 -6.15
CA MET A 1 -5.78 20.92 -6.67
C MET A 1 -4.56 20.24 -7.30
N ALA A 2 -3.79 20.90 -8.18
CA ALA A 2 -2.58 20.30 -8.78
C ALA A 2 -1.62 19.66 -7.77
N LYS A 3 -1.35 20.32 -6.63
CA LYS A 3 -0.52 19.78 -5.55
C LYS A 3 -1.07 18.47 -4.95
N THR A 4 -2.39 18.36 -4.82
CA THR A 4 -3.06 17.15 -4.30
C THR A 4 -2.95 16.00 -5.30
N VAL A 5 -3.14 16.28 -6.58
CA VAL A 5 -2.95 15.27 -7.64
C VAL A 5 -1.50 14.81 -7.68
N LEU A 6 -0.53 15.73 -7.60
CA LEU A 6 0.89 15.39 -7.56
C LEU A 6 1.23 14.54 -6.33
N ALA A 7 0.70 14.90 -5.15
CA ALA A 7 0.87 14.12 -3.93
C ALA A 7 0.28 12.72 -4.09
N GLY A 8 -0.86 12.61 -4.76
CA GLY A 8 -1.49 11.34 -5.07
C GLY A 8 -0.71 10.46 -6.03
N LEU A 9 -0.17 11.05 -7.10
CA LEU A 9 0.73 10.35 -8.03
C LEU A 9 1.99 9.85 -7.31
N ALA A 10 2.60 10.69 -6.48
CA ALA A 10 3.75 10.30 -5.66
C ALA A 10 3.38 9.16 -4.70
N GLY A 11 2.26 9.29 -3.98
CA GLY A 11 1.72 8.26 -3.09
C GLY A 11 1.49 6.93 -3.80
N GLY A 12 0.78 6.94 -4.93
CA GLY A 12 0.51 5.74 -5.71
C GLY A 12 1.77 5.08 -6.30
N LEU A 13 2.75 5.87 -6.75
CA LEU A 13 4.05 5.34 -7.20
C LEU A 13 4.82 4.72 -6.05
N THR A 14 4.85 5.37 -4.89
CA THR A 14 5.48 4.83 -3.68
C THR A 14 4.79 3.57 -3.19
N LEU A 15 3.46 3.52 -3.24
CA LEU A 15 2.66 2.33 -2.93
C LEU A 15 3.06 1.17 -3.84
N ASN A 16 3.08 1.38 -5.16
CA ASN A 16 3.49 0.35 -6.12
C ASN A 16 4.94 -0.11 -5.89
N LEU A 17 5.86 0.82 -5.65
CA LEU A 17 7.25 0.47 -5.34
C LEU A 17 7.34 -0.37 -4.06
N ALA A 18 6.64 0.03 -3.00
CA ALA A 18 6.60 -0.72 -1.74
C ALA A 18 6.01 -2.13 -1.95
N MET A 19 4.92 -2.26 -2.71
CA MET A 19 4.34 -3.55 -3.12
C MET A 19 5.36 -4.43 -3.86
N VAL A 20 6.17 -3.84 -4.75
CA VAL A 20 7.20 -4.59 -5.45
C VAL A 20 8.29 -5.06 -4.48
N LEU A 21 8.72 -4.20 -3.56
CA LEU A 21 9.77 -4.54 -2.59
C LEU A 21 9.32 -5.55 -1.54
N THR A 22 8.04 -5.54 -1.13
CA THR A 22 7.50 -6.46 -0.15
C THR A 22 6.94 -7.72 -0.81
N PHE A 23 5.75 -7.62 -1.41
CA PHE A 23 5.04 -8.76 -1.97
C PHE A 23 5.76 -9.36 -3.17
N ARG A 24 6.23 -8.57 -4.15
CA ARG A 24 6.82 -9.16 -5.35
C ARG A 24 8.21 -9.75 -5.10
N LEU A 25 9.10 -8.99 -4.45
CA LEU A 25 10.50 -9.36 -4.26
C LEU A 25 10.67 -10.42 -3.16
N ILE A 26 10.05 -10.21 -2.00
CA ILE A 26 10.23 -11.08 -0.82
C ILE A 26 9.11 -12.11 -0.72
N GLY A 27 7.86 -11.66 -0.84
CA GLY A 27 6.66 -12.47 -0.62
C GLY A 27 6.50 -13.61 -1.63
N PHE A 28 6.22 -13.26 -2.89
CA PHE A 28 5.99 -14.20 -3.98
C PHE A 28 7.28 -14.59 -4.70
N GLY A 29 8.29 -13.70 -4.72
CA GLY A 29 9.55 -13.86 -5.44
C GLY A 29 9.37 -13.78 -6.97
N TRP A 30 10.41 -13.37 -7.70
CA TRP A 30 10.33 -13.14 -9.16
C TRP A 30 9.89 -14.37 -9.97
N HIS A 31 10.28 -15.56 -9.50
CA HIS A 31 9.99 -16.85 -10.14
C HIS A 31 9.06 -17.75 -9.30
N GLY A 32 8.32 -17.17 -8.33
CA GLY A 32 7.36 -17.93 -7.52
C GLY A 32 7.94 -18.71 -6.35
N GLY A 33 9.19 -18.46 -5.98
CA GLY A 33 9.89 -19.12 -4.86
C GLY A 33 9.97 -18.29 -3.57
N GLY A 34 9.17 -17.23 -3.44
CA GLY A 34 9.16 -16.37 -2.26
C GLY A 34 8.53 -17.04 -1.03
N ILE A 35 8.69 -16.39 0.12
CA ILE A 35 8.26 -16.94 1.42
C ILE A 35 6.74 -17.22 1.50
N LEU A 36 5.92 -16.38 0.86
CA LEU A 36 4.46 -16.51 0.79
C LEU A 36 3.98 -17.53 -0.24
N LEU A 37 4.89 -18.18 -0.98
CA LEU A 37 4.56 -19.30 -1.87
C LEU A 37 5.25 -20.61 -1.47
N ASN A 38 5.92 -20.64 -0.32
CA ASN A 38 6.60 -21.84 0.12
C ASN A 38 5.59 -22.86 0.68
N PRO A 39 5.42 -24.04 0.04
CA PRO A 39 4.42 -25.02 0.44
C PRO A 39 4.68 -25.70 1.79
N SER A 40 5.88 -25.55 2.36
CA SER A 40 6.18 -26.11 3.69
C SER A 40 5.68 -25.24 4.85
N ILE A 41 5.41 -23.96 4.60
CA ILE A 41 5.04 -22.97 5.64
C ILE A 41 3.79 -22.16 5.30
N GLN A 42 3.20 -22.33 4.12
CA GLN A 42 2.02 -21.59 3.66
C GLN A 42 0.86 -22.50 3.26
N SER A 43 -0.36 -21.97 3.31
CA SER A 43 -1.57 -22.67 2.92
C SER A 43 -1.53 -23.10 1.45
N ARG A 44 -1.87 -24.37 1.22
CA ARG A 44 -2.09 -24.92 -0.13
C ARG A 44 -3.17 -24.17 -0.89
N LYS A 45 -4.21 -23.69 -0.19
CA LYS A 45 -5.32 -22.96 -0.80
C LYS A 45 -4.84 -21.60 -1.31
N LEU A 46 -4.05 -20.86 -0.53
CA LEU A 46 -3.46 -19.60 -0.99
C LEU A 46 -2.61 -19.84 -2.24
N ILE A 47 -1.67 -20.79 -2.17
CA ILE A 47 -0.78 -21.09 -3.31
C ILE A 47 -1.60 -21.46 -4.55
N ALA A 48 -2.61 -22.31 -4.41
CA ALA A 48 -3.45 -22.71 -5.53
C ALA A 48 -4.21 -21.54 -6.15
N VAL A 49 -4.82 -20.66 -5.34
CA VAL A 49 -5.52 -19.47 -5.85
C VAL A 49 -4.57 -18.54 -6.60
N TRP A 50 -3.35 -18.36 -6.11
CA TRP A 50 -2.40 -17.42 -6.71
C TRP A 50 -1.65 -17.97 -7.92
N THR A 51 -1.59 -19.29 -8.12
CA THR A 51 -0.68 -19.90 -9.12
C THR A 51 -1.31 -20.97 -10.01
N GLN A 52 -2.48 -21.53 -9.66
CA GLN A 52 -3.04 -22.72 -10.31
C GLN A 52 -4.50 -22.57 -10.72
N MET A 53 -5.33 -21.88 -9.92
CA MET A 53 -6.77 -21.77 -10.18
C MET A 53 -7.04 -20.67 -11.21
N GLU A 54 -7.56 -21.08 -12.37
CA GLU A 54 -7.98 -20.15 -13.42
C GLU A 54 -9.42 -19.62 -13.18
N PRO A 55 -9.69 -18.33 -13.43
CA PRO A 55 -8.75 -17.31 -13.89
C PRO A 55 -7.78 -16.87 -12.78
N LEU A 56 -6.49 -16.75 -13.11
CA LEU A 56 -5.51 -16.23 -12.15
C LEU A 56 -5.87 -14.80 -11.69
N PRO A 57 -5.52 -14.42 -10.45
CA PRO A 57 -5.76 -13.08 -9.91
C PRO A 57 -5.25 -11.99 -10.86
N LEU A 58 -6.01 -10.89 -10.98
CA LEU A 58 -5.68 -9.81 -11.91
C LEU A 58 -4.32 -9.16 -11.65
N VAL A 59 -3.84 -9.17 -10.41
CA VAL A 59 -2.48 -8.70 -10.09
C VAL A 59 -1.38 -9.56 -10.72
N VAL A 60 -1.69 -10.83 -11.04
CA VAL A 60 -0.81 -11.76 -11.75
C VAL A 60 -1.04 -11.66 -13.26
N SER A 61 -2.29 -11.80 -13.70
CA SER A 61 -2.64 -11.91 -15.14
C SER A 61 -2.71 -10.56 -15.87
N ARG A 62 -2.95 -9.46 -15.15
CA ARG A 62 -3.17 -8.10 -15.65
C ARG A 62 -2.49 -7.04 -14.75
N PRO A 63 -1.16 -7.14 -14.54
CA PRO A 63 -0.46 -6.33 -13.55
C PRO A 63 -0.48 -4.82 -13.85
N VAL A 64 -0.50 -4.42 -15.13
CA VAL A 64 -0.55 -3.01 -15.53
C VAL A 64 -1.87 -2.35 -15.09
N GLN A 65 -2.98 -3.08 -15.17
CA GLN A 65 -4.29 -2.58 -14.75
C GLN A 65 -4.33 -2.36 -13.24
N ILE A 66 -3.75 -3.28 -12.46
CA ILE A 66 -3.63 -3.12 -11.01
C ILE A 66 -2.68 -1.97 -10.68
N PHE A 67 -1.53 -1.87 -11.35
CA PHE A 67 -0.61 -0.75 -11.17
C PHE A 67 -1.30 0.61 -11.35
N LEU A 68 -2.04 0.78 -12.46
CA LEU A 68 -2.80 2.00 -12.73
C LEU A 68 -3.92 2.23 -11.71
N GLY A 69 -4.63 1.18 -11.29
CA GLY A 69 -5.62 1.25 -10.23
C GLY A 69 -5.01 1.78 -8.93
N LEU A 70 -3.84 1.27 -8.54
CA LEU A 70 -3.13 1.73 -7.34
C LEU A 70 -2.65 3.18 -7.43
N ILE A 71 -2.30 3.66 -8.63
CA ILE A 71 -2.07 5.11 -8.85
C ILE A 71 -3.34 5.91 -8.58
N LEU A 72 -4.49 5.46 -9.07
CA LEU A 72 -5.78 6.13 -8.81
C LEU A 72 -6.15 6.11 -7.33
N PHE A 73 -5.88 4.99 -6.62
CA PHE A 73 -6.04 4.93 -5.17
C PHE A 73 -5.16 5.96 -4.45
N GLY A 74 -3.89 6.09 -4.84
CA GLY A 74 -3.00 7.13 -4.29
C GLY A 74 -3.56 8.55 -4.48
N ILE A 75 -4.16 8.84 -5.64
CA ILE A 75 -4.88 10.11 -5.87
C ILE A 75 -6.05 10.26 -4.90
N GLY A 76 -6.90 9.24 -4.77
CA GLY A 76 -8.00 9.23 -3.81
C GLY A 76 -7.54 9.48 -2.37
N HIS A 77 -6.49 8.77 -1.94
CA HIS A 77 -5.87 8.94 -0.63
C HIS A 77 -5.33 10.37 -0.41
N ALA A 78 -4.76 11.01 -1.42
CA ALA A 78 -4.32 12.40 -1.29
C ALA A 78 -5.48 13.39 -1.12
N PHE A 79 -6.65 13.13 -1.72
CA PHE A 79 -7.85 13.92 -1.47
C PHE A 79 -8.41 13.69 -0.06
N ILE A 80 -8.45 12.44 0.41
CA ILE A 80 -8.83 12.11 1.79
C ILE A 80 -7.89 12.81 2.78
N TYR A 81 -6.58 12.72 2.55
CA TYR A 81 -5.57 13.43 3.33
C TYR A 81 -5.86 14.93 3.38
N ARG A 82 -6.08 15.57 2.23
CA ARG A 82 -6.37 17.01 2.17
C ARG A 82 -7.62 17.39 2.95
N TRP A 83 -8.64 16.52 2.94
CA TRP A 83 -9.89 16.75 3.66
C TRP A 83 -9.72 16.62 5.18
N LEU A 84 -8.94 15.64 5.64
CA LEU A 84 -8.76 15.36 7.08
C LEU A 84 -7.62 16.15 7.74
N ALA A 85 -6.58 16.52 6.98
CA ALA A 85 -5.39 17.19 7.49
C ALA A 85 -5.66 18.47 8.31
N PRO A 86 -6.66 19.32 8.00
CA PRO A 86 -6.98 20.48 8.84
C PRO A 86 -7.35 20.13 10.29
N ALA A 87 -7.89 18.93 10.55
CA ALA A 87 -8.25 18.46 11.87
C ALA A 87 -7.08 17.77 12.61
N TRP A 88 -5.92 17.62 11.98
CA TRP A 88 -4.75 16.94 12.55
C TRP A 88 -3.66 17.92 12.98
N PRO A 89 -2.86 17.56 14.01
CA PRO A 89 -1.69 18.32 14.41
C PRO A 89 -0.79 18.64 13.22
N HIS A 90 -0.22 19.85 13.21
CA HIS A 90 0.68 20.27 12.14
C HIS A 90 1.98 19.45 12.14
N GLY A 91 2.55 19.28 10.95
CA GLY A 91 3.82 18.61 10.74
C GLY A 91 3.69 17.31 9.95
N ILE A 92 4.76 16.95 9.24
CA ILE A 92 4.77 15.79 8.35
C ILE A 92 4.57 14.49 9.13
N LYS A 93 5.39 14.23 10.16
CA LYS A 93 5.31 12.99 10.95
C LYS A 93 3.92 12.73 11.57
N PRO A 94 3.31 13.66 12.34
CA PRO A 94 2.03 13.40 12.99
C PRO A 94 0.86 13.20 12.00
N ARG A 95 0.92 13.82 10.81
CA ARG A 95 -0.11 13.65 9.77
C ARG A 95 0.11 12.36 8.98
N ALA A 96 1.36 12.02 8.65
CA ALA A 96 1.71 10.79 7.96
C ALA A 96 1.33 9.56 8.79
N TRP A 97 1.61 9.53 10.09
CA TRP A 97 1.21 8.41 10.96
C TRP A 97 -0.30 8.23 11.06
N ARG A 98 -1.08 9.32 11.14
CA ARG A 98 -2.54 9.25 11.14
C ARG A 98 -3.07 8.72 9.82
N MET A 99 -2.54 9.22 8.71
CA MET A 99 -2.92 8.75 7.38
C MET A 99 -2.55 7.28 7.17
N ALA A 100 -1.35 6.86 7.56
CA ALA A 100 -0.92 5.46 7.50
C ALA A 100 -1.83 4.56 8.33
N GLY A 101 -2.19 4.97 9.54
CA GLY A 101 -3.13 4.25 10.40
C GLY A 101 -4.51 4.09 9.75
N LEU A 102 -5.04 5.16 9.13
CA LEU A 102 -6.32 5.10 8.40
C LEU A 102 -6.26 4.18 7.19
N VAL A 103 -5.24 4.33 6.34
CA VAL A 103 -5.06 3.49 5.15
C VAL A 103 -4.92 2.02 5.56
N PHE A 104 -4.08 1.75 6.56
CA PHE A 104 -3.87 0.39 7.06
C PHE A 104 -5.16 -0.23 7.62
N TYR A 105 -5.85 0.50 8.50
CA TYR A 105 -7.05 -0.01 9.15
C TYR A 105 -8.20 -0.24 8.17
N PHE A 106 -8.50 0.72 7.29
CA PHE A 106 -9.65 0.65 6.39
C PHE A 106 -9.41 -0.12 5.11
N SER A 107 -8.16 -0.23 4.63
CA SER A 107 -7.86 -0.90 3.36
C SER A 107 -7.39 -2.33 3.56
N PHE A 108 -6.54 -2.58 4.57
CA PHE A 108 -5.85 -3.86 4.72
C PHE A 108 -6.42 -4.67 5.88
N LEU A 109 -6.57 -4.06 7.06
CA LEU A 109 -7.11 -4.78 8.21
C LEU A 109 -8.60 -5.07 8.04
N PHE A 110 -9.40 -4.10 7.61
CA PHE A 110 -10.83 -4.29 7.34
C PHE A 110 -11.09 -5.45 6.37
N TRP A 111 -10.25 -5.60 5.33
CA TRP A 111 -10.42 -6.66 4.34
C TRP A 111 -10.36 -8.05 4.97
N GLU A 112 -9.39 -8.32 5.85
CA GLU A 112 -9.23 -9.60 6.56
C GLU A 112 -10.47 -9.97 7.40
N PHE A 113 -11.15 -8.96 7.97
CA PHE A 113 -12.37 -9.15 8.77
C PHE A 113 -13.66 -9.17 7.94
N PHE A 114 -13.66 -8.58 6.75
CA PHE A 114 -14.83 -8.51 5.88
C PHE A 114 -15.01 -9.80 5.06
N THR A 115 -13.91 -10.39 4.60
CA THR A 115 -13.93 -11.76 4.09
C THR A 115 -14.09 -12.76 5.25
N PRO A 116 -14.43 -14.04 4.99
CA PRO A 116 -14.31 -15.05 6.04
C PRO A 116 -12.91 -14.95 6.66
N PHE A 117 -12.83 -14.70 7.97
CA PHE A 117 -11.55 -14.48 8.65
C PHE A 117 -10.60 -15.63 8.34
N ASN A 118 -9.38 -15.30 7.90
CA ASN A 118 -8.44 -16.26 7.33
C ASN A 118 -9.03 -17.08 6.16
N GLN A 119 -9.55 -16.38 5.14
CA GLN A 119 -10.26 -16.98 4.01
C GLN A 119 -9.44 -18.09 3.32
N PHE A 120 -8.12 -17.94 3.29
CA PHE A 120 -7.21 -18.88 2.65
C PHE A 120 -6.68 -19.96 3.59
N GLY A 121 -7.04 -19.96 4.88
CA GLY A 121 -6.58 -20.96 5.85
C GLY A 121 -5.07 -20.93 6.08
N GLU A 122 -4.50 -19.74 6.04
CA GLU A 122 -3.08 -19.47 6.23
C GLU A 122 -2.64 -19.68 7.68
N PRO A 123 -1.39 -20.10 7.91
CA PRO A 123 -0.79 -20.08 9.23
C PRO A 123 -0.71 -18.66 9.78
N PHE A 124 -0.98 -18.50 11.07
CA PHE A 124 -1.02 -17.18 11.74
C PHE A 124 0.22 -16.33 11.47
N LEU A 125 1.42 -16.92 11.50
CA LEU A 125 2.67 -16.20 11.24
C LEU A 125 2.77 -15.64 9.81
N MET A 126 2.16 -16.31 8.82
CA MET A 126 2.12 -15.80 7.45
C MET A 126 1.18 -14.60 7.33
N ILE A 127 0.01 -14.67 7.97
CA ILE A 127 -0.91 -13.51 8.05
C ILE A 127 -0.22 -12.31 8.72
N CYS A 128 0.50 -12.54 9.84
CA CYS A 128 1.27 -11.47 10.48
C CYS A 128 2.33 -10.86 9.54
N LEU A 129 3.02 -11.67 8.75
CA LEU A 129 3.99 -11.20 7.78
C LEU A 129 3.34 -10.36 6.68
N GLU A 130 2.20 -10.79 6.15
CA GLU A 130 1.44 -10.04 5.16
C GLU A 130 0.95 -8.70 5.73
N LEU A 131 0.45 -8.68 6.97
CA LEU A 131 0.06 -7.44 7.65
C LEU A 131 1.25 -6.49 7.85
N ILE A 132 2.45 -7.01 8.11
CA ILE A 132 3.67 -6.19 8.14
C ILE A 132 3.97 -5.58 6.77
N PHE A 133 3.85 -6.36 5.69
CA PHE A 133 4.03 -5.83 4.33
C PHE A 133 3.02 -4.72 4.02
N TRP A 134 1.75 -4.92 4.36
CA TRP A 134 0.71 -3.90 4.22
C TRP A 134 0.97 -2.65 5.07
N ALA A 135 1.47 -2.81 6.30
CA ALA A 135 1.85 -1.68 7.15
C ALA A 135 3.00 -0.87 6.54
N ILE A 136 4.03 -1.53 6.00
CA ILE A 136 5.13 -0.86 5.29
C ILE A 136 4.61 -0.04 4.11
N ILE A 137 3.71 -0.61 3.31
CA ILE A 137 3.10 0.07 2.16
C ILE A 137 2.29 1.29 2.60
N ALA A 138 1.43 1.14 3.60
CA ALA A 138 0.60 2.24 4.13
C ALA A 138 1.48 3.38 4.66
N ILE A 139 2.55 3.06 5.39
CA ILE A 139 3.49 4.05 5.91
C ILE A 139 4.20 4.76 4.75
N ALA A 140 4.75 4.02 3.79
CA ALA A 140 5.49 4.60 2.68
C ALA A 140 4.61 5.56 1.85
N GLU A 141 3.40 5.13 1.49
CA GLU A 141 2.43 5.96 0.78
C GLU A 141 2.05 7.22 1.57
N ALA A 142 1.66 7.07 2.83
CA ALA A 142 1.21 8.18 3.66
C ALA A 142 2.31 9.24 3.86
N PHE A 143 3.57 8.80 4.01
CA PHE A 143 4.71 9.70 4.07
C PHE A 143 4.92 10.42 2.74
N ALA A 144 4.85 9.73 1.59
CA ALA A 144 4.99 10.36 0.28
C ALA A 144 3.92 11.44 0.04
N ILE A 145 2.65 11.13 0.30
CA ILE A 145 1.53 12.07 0.18
C ILE A 145 1.76 13.28 1.09
N THR A 146 2.07 13.04 2.36
CA THR A 146 2.22 14.10 3.35
C THR A 146 3.43 15.00 3.02
N LEU A 147 4.56 14.41 2.61
CA LEU A 147 5.75 15.16 2.20
C LEU A 147 5.44 16.10 1.06
N VAL A 148 4.80 15.61 -0.01
CA VAL A 148 4.46 16.45 -1.16
C VAL A 148 3.43 17.52 -0.79
N CYS A 149 2.42 17.20 0.01
CA CYS A 149 1.39 18.14 0.45
C CYS A 149 1.92 19.25 1.36
N GLU A 150 2.85 18.93 2.27
CA GLU A 150 3.40 19.87 3.24
C GLU A 150 4.65 20.60 2.73
N TRP A 151 5.24 20.14 1.62
CA TRP A 151 6.43 20.76 1.03
C TRP A 151 6.16 22.24 0.70
N LYS A 152 6.97 23.13 1.27
CA LYS A 152 7.04 24.54 0.90
C LYS A 152 8.28 24.70 0.01
N PRO A 153 8.13 25.19 -1.23
CA PRO A 153 9.29 25.58 -2.02
C PRO A 153 10.08 26.62 -1.22
N GLY A 154 11.39 26.44 -1.09
CA GLY A 154 12.23 27.41 -0.40
C GLY A 154 12.01 28.80 -0.99
N THR A 155 11.65 29.75 -0.14
CA THR A 155 11.62 31.17 -0.50
C THR A 155 13.03 31.55 -0.95
N LYS A 156 13.25 31.71 -2.26
CA LYS A 156 14.41 32.44 -2.75
C LYS A 156 14.32 33.83 -2.13
N GLY A 157 15.19 34.12 -1.17
CA GLY A 157 15.31 35.45 -0.59
C GLY A 157 15.53 36.43 -1.73
N LYS A 158 14.60 37.38 -1.90
CA LYS A 158 14.91 38.60 -2.62
C LYS A 158 15.87 39.37 -1.71
N SER A 159 17.16 39.26 -1.97
CA SER A 159 18.13 40.24 -1.50
C SER A 159 17.79 41.56 -2.20
N VAL A 160 17.27 42.51 -1.42
CA VAL A 160 17.23 43.94 -1.80
C VAL A 160 18.61 44.51 -1.49
#